data_AF-A0A9E5TSG4-F1
#
_entry.id   AF-A0A9E5TSG4-F1
#
_cell.length_a   1.000
_cell.length_b   1.000
_cell.length_c   1.000
_cell.angle_alpha   90.00
_cell.angle_beta   90.00
_cell.angle_gamma   90.00
#
_symmetry.space_group_name_H-M   'P 1'
#
loop_
_entity.id
_entity.type
_entity.pdbx_description
1 polymer ?
#
loop_
_entity_poly.entity_id
_entity_poly.type
_entity_poly.pdbx_seq_one_letter_code
_entity_poly.pdbx_strand_id
1 'polypeptide(L)' 'MPFINFSKDEIQCKIVYYGCGFCGKTTNLLHIFDKTMEDVRGKMVSIDTDGDRTIFFDFLSL' A
#
# COMPACT_ATOMS: atom_id res chain seq x y z
N MET A 1 7.12 -10.90 -7.49
CA MET A 1 6.92 -12.21 -6.83
C MET A 1 6.48 -11.94 -5.41
N PRO A 2 5.49 -12.68 -4.88
CA PRO A 2 5.12 -12.57 -3.47
C PRO A 2 6.30 -12.99 -2.59
N PHE A 3 6.45 -12.33 -1.45
CA PHE A 3 7.41 -12.73 -0.43
C PHE A 3 6.70 -13.60 0.59
N ILE A 4 7.20 -14.82 0.82
CA ILE A 4 6.59 -15.77 1.76
C ILE A 4 7.36 -15.70 3.06
N ASN A 5 6.67 -15.30 4.13
CA ASN A 5 7.22 -15.27 5.48
C ASN A 5 6.73 -16.49 6.27
N PHE A 6 7.54 -17.56 6.25
CA PHE A 6 7.23 -18.81 6.96
C PHE A 6 7.19 -18.66 8.48
N SER A 7 7.92 -17.71 9.06
CA SER A 7 7.93 -17.50 10.52
C SER A 7 6.62 -16.90 11.02
N LYS A 8 5.89 -16.19 10.15
CA LYS A 8 4.60 -15.57 10.44
C LYS A 8 3.41 -16.25 9.77
N ASP A 9 3.67 -17.28 8.98
CA ASP A 9 2.67 -17.95 8.12
C ASP A 9 1.91 -16.97 7.20
N GLU A 10 2.65 -16.00 6.63
CA GLU A 10 2.08 -14.91 5.83
C GLU A 10 2.66 -14.86 4.42
N ILE A 11 1.83 -14.48 3.45
CA ILE A 11 2.24 -14.20 2.07
C ILE A 11 2.09 -12.70 1.81
N GLN A 12 3.20 -12.01 1.61
CA GLN A 12 3.25 -10.58 1.33
C GLN A 12 3.20 -10.33 -0.17
N CYS A 13 2.16 -9.61 -0.60
CA CYS A 13 1.92 -9.25 -1.99
C CYS A 13 2.12 -7.74 -2.19
N LYS A 14 2.91 -7.37 -3.21
CA LYS A 14 3.06 -5.97 -3.62
C LYS A 14 2.16 -5.65 -4.80
N ILE A 15 1.17 -4.78 -4.59
CA ILE A 15 0.28 -4.28 -5.64
C ILE A 15 0.73 -2.88 -6.03
N VAL A 16 0.92 -2.64 -7.33
CA VAL A 16 1.35 -1.34 -7.85
C VAL A 16 0.24 -0.75 -8.70
N TYR A 17 -0.26 0.42 -8.30
CA TYR A 17 -1.19 1.21 -9.10
C TYR A 17 -0.39 2.03 -10.12
N TYR A 18 -0.50 1.69 -11.40
CA TYR A 18 0.21 2.38 -12.49
C TYR A 18 -0.76 3.12 -13.41
N GLY A 19 -0.32 4.24 -13.99
CA GLY A 19 -1.14 5.05 -14.89
C GLY A 19 -0.65 6.49 -14.98
N CYS A 20 -1.25 7.28 -15.88
CA CYS A 20 -0.91 8.69 -16.11
C CYS A 20 -1.11 9.58 -14.86
N GLY A 21 -0.51 10.78 -14.87
CA GLY A 21 -0.78 11.78 -13.84
C GLY A 21 -2.30 12.03 -13.68
N PHE A 22 -2.74 12.26 -12.43
CA PHE A 22 -4.15 12.54 -12.10
C PHE A 22 -5.20 11.48 -12.48
N CYS A 23 -4.79 10.26 -12.89
CA CYS A 23 -5.73 9.18 -13.22
C CYS A 23 -6.40 8.49 -12.00
N GLY A 24 -6.32 9.08 -10.81
CA GLY A 24 -7.00 8.58 -9.60
C GLY A 24 -6.26 7.53 -8.78
N LYS A 25 -4.97 7.25 -9.04
CA LYS A 25 -4.16 6.27 -8.27
C LYS A 25 -4.17 6.56 -6.76
N THR A 26 -3.88 7.81 -6.40
CA THR A 26 -3.88 8.28 -5.01
C THR A 26 -5.26 8.16 -4.37
N THR A 27 -6.31 8.56 -5.10
CA THR A 27 -7.70 8.46 -4.62
C THR A 27 -8.10 7.01 -4.31
N ASN A 28 -7.65 6.07 -5.14
CA ASN A 28 -7.93 4.65 -4.93
C ASN A 28 -7.27 4.12 -3.64
N LEU A 29 -5.98 4.39 -3.45
CA LEU A 29 -5.25 3.99 -2.23
C LEU A 29 -5.86 4.62 -0.97
N LEU A 30 -6.25 5.90 -1.02
CA LEU A 30 -6.93 6.58 0.09
C LEU A 30 -8.29 5.95 0.41
N HIS A 31 -9.06 5.61 -0.61
CA HIS A 31 -10.36 4.97 -0.42
C HIS A 31 -10.25 3.58 0.21
N ILE A 32 -9.31 2.75 -0.26
CA ILE A 32 -9.05 1.43 0.33
C ILE A 32 -8.58 1.58 1.77
N PHE A 33 -7.66 2.51 2.03
CA PHE A 33 -7.15 2.76 3.38
C PHE A 33 -8.28 3.14 4.34
N ASP A 34 -9.15 4.08 3.95
CA ASP A 34 -10.29 4.55 4.75
C ASP A 34 -11.32 3.44 5.03
N LYS A 35 -11.49 2.50 4.10
CA LYS A 35 -12.42 1.36 4.23
C LYS A 35 -11.82 0.12 4.91
N THR A 36 -10.52 0.11 5.17
CA THR A 36 -9.87 -1.00 5.89
C THR A 36 -10.04 -0.80 7.40
N MET A 37 -10.28 -1.89 8.15
CA MET A 37 -10.39 -1.82 9.62
C MET A 37 -9.10 -1.27 10.24
N GLU A 38 -9.22 -0.43 11.28
CA GLU A 38 -8.07 0.25 11.88
C GLU A 38 -7.05 -0.72 12.49
N ASP A 39 -7.53 -1.87 12.96
CA ASP A 39 -6.75 -2.87 13.68
C ASP A 39 -5.78 -3.67 12.78
N VAL A 40 -6.04 -3.67 11.46
CA VAL A 40 -5.27 -4.43 10.46
C VAL A 40 -4.57 -3.54 9.44
N ARG A 41 -4.89 -2.24 9.39
CA ARG A 41 -4.20 -1.30 8.50
C ARG A 41 -2.96 -0.72 9.19
N GLY A 42 -1.81 -0.81 8.52
CA GLY A 42 -0.60 -0.12 8.93
C GLY A 42 -0.68 1.38 8.64
N LYS A 43 0.44 2.11 8.82
CA LYS A 43 0.48 3.55 8.55
C LYS A 43 0.57 3.82 7.04
N MET A 44 -0.15 4.83 6.57
CA MET A 44 0.06 5.39 5.25
C MET A 44 1.36 6.20 5.24
N VAL A 45 2.29 5.85 4.35
CA VAL A 45 3.60 6.48 4.19
C VAL A 45 3.69 7.11 2.80
N SER A 46 3.99 8.40 2.73
CA SER A 46 4.30 9.09 1.47
C SER A 46 5.82 9.16 1.34
N ILE A 47 6.35 8.70 0.21
CA ILE A 47 7.75 8.88 -0.15
C ILE A 47 7.77 9.84 -1.34
N ASP A 48 8.29 11.04 -1.09
CA ASP A 48 8.52 12.03 -2.14
C ASP A 48 9.89 11.72 -2.76
N THR A 49 9.92 11.27 -4.02
CA THR A 49 11.16 11.14 -4.79
C THR A 49 11.31 12.35 -5.71
N ASP A 50 12.55 12.66 -6.13
CA ASP A 50 12.89 13.86 -6.93
C ASP A 50 12.10 14.04 -8.25
N GLY A 51 11.31 13.06 -8.67
CA GLY A 51 10.46 13.14 -9.87
C GLY A 51 8.99 12.76 -9.66
N ASP A 52 8.61 12.06 -8.59
CA ASP A 52 7.25 11.55 -8.40
C ASP A 52 6.89 11.35 -6.92
N ARG A 53 5.62 11.62 -6.57
CA ARG A 53 5.07 11.26 -5.26
C ARG A 53 4.59 9.82 -5.26
N THR A 54 5.23 8.94 -4.49
CA THR A 54 4.77 7.57 -4.30
C THR A 54 4.10 7.43 -2.94
N ILE A 55 2.84 6.97 -2.94
CA ILE A 55 2.10 6.67 -1.71
C ILE A 55 2.12 5.17 -1.49
N PHE A 56 2.55 4.75 -0.31
CA PHE A 56 2.59 3.37 0.14
C PHE A 56 1.74 3.24 1.42
N PHE A 57 1.12 2.10 1.61
CA PHE A 57 0.62 1.71 2.93
C PHE A 57 0.82 0.20 3.08
N ASP A 58 1.17 -0.21 4.29
CA ASP A 58 1.31 -1.62 4.63
C ASP A 58 0.06 -2.09 5.37
N PHE A 59 -0.27 -3.37 5.25
CA PHE A 59 -1.21 -4.00 6.18
C PHE A 59 -0.35 -4.59 7.29
N LEU A 60 -0.58 -4.15 8.53
CA LEU A 60 0.20 -4.65 9.64
C LEU A 60 -0.13 -6.15 9.80
N SER A 61 0.91 -6.98 9.78
CA SER A 61 0.84 -8.40 10.17
C SER A 61 0.16 -8.51 11.53
N LEU A 62 -0.95 -9.26 11.59
CA LEU A 62 -1.67 -9.59 12.82
C LEU A 62 -0.79 -10.43 13.76
#